data_AF-A0A530Z3L0-F1
#
_entry.id   AF-A0A530Z3L0-F1
#
_cell.length_a   1.000
_cell.length_b   1.000
_cell.length_c   1.000
_cell.angle_alpha   90.00
_cell.angle_beta   90.00
_cell.angle_gamma   90.00
#
_symmetry.space_group_name_H-M   'P 1'
#
loop_
_entity.id
_entity.type
_entity.pdbx_description
1 polymer ?
#
loop_
_entity_poly.entity_id
_entity_poly.type
_entity_poly.pdbx_seq_one_letter_code
_entity_poly.pdbx_strand_id
1 'polypeptide(L)'
;MSRIFLKSAAVAFASLAVSLLLTLIVVPAMGFPINRTIWLTSTVCPLVLAWIASAYTFWQGERLKGAHRDLARAHAQLAAAHRRLSEKASRDDMTGMLNRESFFAALEA
;
A
#
# COMPACT_ATOMS: atom_id res chain seq x y z
N MET A 1 -6.27 -1.12 -14.71
CA MET A 1 -5.69 -2.39 -15.22
C MET A 1 -4.40 -2.21 -16.01
N SER A 2 -4.38 -1.53 -17.17
CA SER A 2 -3.20 -1.49 -18.08
C SER A 2 -1.86 -1.08 -17.42
N ARG A 3 -1.86 -0.05 -16.54
CA ARG A 3 -0.65 0.36 -15.79
C ARG A 3 -0.12 -0.70 -14.82
N ILE A 4 -0.98 -1.57 -14.29
CA ILE A 4 -0.58 -2.64 -13.37
C ILE A 4 0.09 -3.76 -14.17
N PHE A 5 -0.50 -4.14 -15.31
CA PHE A 5 0.11 -5.10 -16.23
C PHE A 5 1.47 -4.63 -16.74
N LEU A 6 1.61 -3.35 -17.09
CA LEU A 6 2.88 -2.79 -17.56
C LEU A 6 3.97 -2.83 -16.48
N LYS A 7 3.62 -2.47 -15.23
CA LYS A 7 4.58 -2.52 -14.11
C LYS A 7 4.95 -3.96 -13.76
N SER A 8 3.99 -4.89 -13.76
CA SER A 8 4.26 -6.31 -13.54
C SER A 8 5.16 -6.90 -14.63
N ALA A 9 4.89 -6.58 -15.89
CA ALA A 9 5.72 -6.99 -17.01
C ALA A 9 7.15 -6.46 -16.88
N ALA A 10 7.31 -5.17 -16.54
CA ALA A 10 8.64 -4.58 -16.34
C ALA A 10 9.43 -5.28 -15.21
N VAL A 11 8.78 -5.61 -14.10
CA VAL A 11 9.40 -6.37 -12.99
C VAL A 11 9.77 -7.78 -13.43
N ALA A 12 8.91 -8.45 -14.21
CA ALA A 12 9.19 -9.79 -14.73
C ALA A 12 10.40 -9.79 -15.68
N PHE A 13 10.49 -8.82 -16.60
CA PHE A 13 11.64 -8.68 -17.49
C PHE A 13 12.94 -8.31 -16.74
N ALA A 14 12.86 -7.44 -15.74
CA ALA A 14 14.02 -7.10 -14.92
C ALA A 14 14.52 -8.33 -14.13
N SER A 15 13.61 -9.11 -13.54
CA SER A 15 13.97 -10.34 -12.82
C SER A 15 14.57 -11.40 -13.76
N LEU A 16 14.00 -11.57 -14.96
CA LEU A 16 14.53 -12.43 -16.00
C LEU A 16 15.97 -12.03 -16.37
N ALA A 17 16.21 -10.73 -16.61
CA ALA A 17 17.53 -10.21 -16.97
C ALA A 17 18.57 -10.48 -15.87
N VAL A 18 18.22 -10.24 -14.60
CA VAL A 18 19.10 -10.50 -13.46
C VAL A 18 19.41 -12.00 -13.33
N SER A 19 18.41 -12.87 -13.45
CA SER A 19 18.60 -14.32 -13.33
C SER A 19 19.47 -14.89 -14.44
N LEU A 20 19.28 -14.43 -15.69
CA LEU A 20 20.14 -14.79 -16.82
C LEU A 20 21.59 -14.35 -16.58
N LEU A 21 21.78 -13.12 -16.13
CA LEU A 21 23.11 -12.56 -15.86
C LEU A 21 23.81 -13.37 -14.75
N LEU A 22 23.11 -13.71 -13.68
CA LEU A 22 23.62 -14.52 -12.57
C LEU A 22 23.97 -15.95 -13.04
N THR A 23 23.14 -16.55 -13.89
CA THR A 23 23.39 -17.88 -14.46
C THR A 23 24.64 -17.88 -15.34
N LEU A 24 24.80 -16.86 -16.20
CA LEU A 24 25.96 -16.73 -17.08
C LEU A 24 27.28 -16.45 -16.34
N ILE A 25 27.23 -15.91 -15.11
CA ILE A 25 28.42 -15.69 -14.29
C ILE A 25 28.73 -16.92 -13.42
N VAL A 26 27.74 -17.42 -12.67
CA VAL A 26 27.96 -18.42 -11.62
C VAL A 26 28.18 -19.82 -12.19
N VAL A 27 27.42 -20.22 -13.22
CA VAL A 27 27.50 -21.59 -13.78
C VAL A 27 28.88 -21.84 -14.41
N PRO A 28 29.45 -20.94 -15.24
CA PRO A 28 30.81 -21.09 -15.74
C PRO A 28 31.87 -20.97 -14.65
N ALA A 29 31.68 -20.09 -13.66
CA ALA A 29 32.61 -19.95 -12.54
C ALA A 29 32.71 -21.23 -11.68
N MET A 30 31.65 -22.04 -11.64
CA MET A 30 31.62 -23.35 -10.99
C MET A 30 32.09 -24.50 -11.89
N GLY A 31 32.45 -24.23 -13.15
CA GLY A 31 32.92 -25.24 -14.10
C GLY A 31 31.81 -26.15 -14.67
N PHE A 32 30.53 -25.80 -14.46
CA PHE A 32 29.41 -26.57 -15.01
C PHE A 32 29.11 -26.16 -16.47
N PRO A 33 28.76 -27.11 -17.35
CA PRO A 33 28.33 -26.79 -18.70
C PRO A 33 26.92 -26.20 -18.70
N ILE A 34 26.72 -25.14 -19.47
CA ILE A 34 25.38 -24.56 -19.69
C ILE A 34 24.60 -25.48 -20.63
N ASN A 35 23.67 -26.25 -20.06
CA ASN A 35 22.80 -27.16 -20.80
C ASN A 35 21.40 -26.54 -21.03
N ARG A 36 20.58 -27.18 -21.88
CA ARG A 36 19.21 -26.69 -22.19
C ARG A 36 18.34 -26.56 -20.95
N THR A 37 18.49 -27.46 -19.97
CA THR A 37 17.72 -27.42 -18.72
C THR A 37 18.04 -26.17 -17.90
N ILE A 38 19.33 -25.82 -17.75
CA ILE A 38 19.77 -24.60 -17.07
C ILE A 38 19.22 -23.35 -17.75
N TRP A 39 19.22 -23.31 -19.09
CA TRP A 39 18.59 -22.22 -19.85
C TRP A 39 17.09 -22.10 -19.58
N LEU A 40 16.38 -23.23 -19.55
CA LEU A 40 14.94 -23.27 -19.37
C LEU A 40 14.56 -22.88 -17.94
N THR A 41 15.27 -23.39 -16.93
CA THR A 41 15.00 -23.06 -15.53
C THR A 41 15.41 -21.62 -15.20
N SER A 42 16.54 -21.13 -15.71
CA SER A 42 17.02 -19.75 -15.48
C SER A 42 16.16 -18.67 -16.14
N THR A 43 15.29 -19.05 -17.09
CA THR A 43 14.36 -18.14 -17.76
C THR A 43 12.93 -18.28 -17.23
N VAL A 44 12.42 -19.51 -17.15
CA VAL A 44 11.02 -19.75 -16.76
C VAL A 44 10.79 -19.50 -15.27
N CYS A 45 11.69 -19.94 -14.41
CA CYS A 45 11.55 -19.80 -12.96
C CYS A 45 11.45 -18.33 -12.50
N PRO A 46 12.40 -17.43 -12.85
CA PRO A 46 12.31 -16.03 -12.45
C PRO A 46 11.13 -15.31 -13.10
N LEU A 47 10.77 -15.63 -14.36
CA LEU A 47 9.65 -14.99 -15.03
C LEU A 47 8.33 -15.28 -14.30
N VAL A 48 8.09 -16.54 -13.95
CA VAL A 48 6.88 -16.96 -13.21
C VAL A 48 6.87 -16.38 -11.81
N LEU A 49 7.99 -16.47 -11.08
CA LEU A 49 8.09 -15.94 -9.71
C LEU A 49 7.88 -14.43 -9.67
N ALA A 50 8.54 -13.68 -10.57
CA ALA A 50 8.43 -12.22 -10.62
C ALA A 50 7.03 -11.76 -11.07
N TRP A 51 6.39 -12.50 -11.98
CA TRP A 51 5.01 -12.20 -12.37
C TRP A 51 4.05 -12.39 -11.20
N ILE A 52 4.11 -13.54 -10.50
CA ILE A 52 3.25 -13.81 -9.34
C ILE A 52 3.49 -12.80 -8.22
N ALA A 53 4.75 -12.55 -7.87
CA ALA A 53 5.11 -11.61 -6.82
C ALA A 53 4.63 -10.19 -7.13
N SER A 54 4.89 -9.69 -8.35
CA SER A 54 4.47 -8.33 -8.73
C SER A 54 2.95 -8.19 -8.80
N ALA A 55 2.23 -9.18 -9.33
CA ALA A 55 0.77 -9.18 -9.37
C ALA A 55 0.18 -9.12 -7.94
N TYR A 56 0.73 -9.92 -7.03
CA TYR A 56 0.31 -9.93 -5.63
C TYR A 56 0.59 -8.60 -4.93
N THR A 57 1.78 -8.04 -5.10
CA THR A 57 2.15 -6.75 -4.50
C THR A 57 1.26 -5.62 -5.01
N PHE A 58 0.94 -5.56 -6.30
CA PHE A 58 0.04 -4.54 -6.81
C PHE A 58 -1.40 -4.71 -6.33
N TRP A 59 -1.88 -5.95 -6.23
CA TRP A 59 -3.20 -6.22 -5.65
C TRP A 59 -3.29 -5.80 -4.18
N GLN A 60 -2.31 -6.17 -3.37
CA GLN A 60 -2.22 -5.70 -1.98
C GLN A 60 -2.15 -4.17 -1.89
N GLY A 61 -1.35 -3.53 -2.75
CA GLY A 61 -1.22 -2.08 -2.77
C GLY A 61 -2.53 -1.35 -3.08
N GLU A 62 -3.31 -1.85 -4.04
CA GLU A 62 -4.64 -1.29 -4.33
C GLU A 62 -5.62 -1.51 -3.17
N ARG A 63 -5.60 -2.69 -2.55
CA ARG A 63 -6.43 -2.98 -1.37
C ARG A 63 -6.07 -2.06 -0.19
N LEU A 64 -4.79 -1.83 0.06
CA LEU A 64 -4.29 -0.94 1.11
C LEU A 64 -4.70 0.52 0.88
N LYS A 65 -4.60 1.01 -0.35
CA LYS A 65 -5.10 2.36 -0.71
C LYS A 65 -6.61 2.49 -0.54
N GLY A 66 -7.36 1.42 -0.75
CA GLY A 66 -8.80 1.37 -0.45
C GLY A 66 -9.04 1.56 1.05
N ALA A 67 -8.40 0.72 1.87
CA ALA A 67 -8.52 0.79 3.32
C ALA A 67 -8.10 2.16 3.91
N HIS A 68 -7.03 2.78 3.39
CA HIS A 68 -6.64 4.12 3.83
C HIS A 68 -7.68 5.19 3.48
N ARG A 69 -8.32 5.11 2.31
CA ARG A 69 -9.40 6.03 1.93
C ARG A 69 -10.61 5.85 2.84
N ASP A 70 -10.94 4.62 3.20
CA ASP A 70 -12.05 4.33 4.10
C ASP A 70 -11.77 4.83 5.52
N LEU A 71 -10.55 4.60 6.01
CA LEU A 71 -10.10 5.11 7.30
C LEU A 71 -10.12 6.65 7.35
N ALA A 72 -9.61 7.31 6.31
CA ALA A 72 -9.63 8.77 6.22
C ALA A 72 -11.06 9.33 6.22
N ARG A 73 -11.99 8.67 5.52
CA ARG A 73 -13.42 9.04 5.53
C ARG A 73 -14.03 8.86 6.91
N ALA A 74 -13.77 7.74 7.58
CA ALA A 74 -14.26 7.47 8.93
C ALA A 74 -13.71 8.50 9.95
N HIS A 75 -12.41 8.84 9.87
CA HIS A 75 -11.80 9.87 10.69
C HIS A 75 -12.45 11.25 10.46
N ALA A 76 -12.70 11.63 9.21
CA ALA A 76 -13.36 12.90 8.91
C ALA A 76 -14.80 12.94 9.46
N GLN A 77 -15.54 11.83 9.36
CA GLN A 77 -16.88 11.71 9.94
C GLN A 77 -16.85 11.79 11.47
N LEU A 78 -15.90 11.10 12.11
CA LEU A 78 -15.74 11.12 13.56
C LEU A 78 -15.38 12.52 14.05
N ALA A 79 -14.45 13.22 13.37
CA ALA A 79 -14.09 14.59 13.71
C ALA A 79 -15.29 15.56 13.56
N ALA A 80 -16.09 15.40 12.51
CA ALA A 80 -17.31 16.19 12.32
C ALA A 80 -18.37 15.89 13.40
N ALA A 81 -18.56 14.62 13.76
CA ALA A 81 -19.47 14.21 14.82
C ALA A 81 -19.02 14.74 16.18
N HIS A 82 -17.72 14.63 16.48
CA HIS A 82 -17.12 15.16 17.70
C HIS A 82 -17.29 16.67 17.78
N ARG A 83 -17.08 17.41 16.68
CA ARG A 83 -17.30 18.88 16.66
C ARG A 83 -18.75 19.24 16.95
N ARG A 84 -19.71 18.52 16.37
CA ARG A 84 -21.14 18.74 16.64
C ARG A 84 -21.50 18.40 18.09
N LEU A 85 -20.94 17.32 18.63
CA LEU A 85 -21.12 16.93 20.01
C LEU A 85 -20.49 17.94 20.97
N SER A 86 -19.29 18.44 20.69
CA SER A 86 -18.65 19.46 21.52
C SER A 86 -19.40 20.78 21.48
N GLU A 87 -19.85 21.22 20.29
CA GLU A 87 -20.70 22.41 20.17
C GLU A 87 -22.00 22.26 20.96
N LYS A 88 -22.68 21.11 20.82
CA LYS A 88 -23.93 20.84 21.56
C LYS A 88 -23.68 20.73 23.06
N ALA A 89 -22.63 20.03 23.48
CA ALA A 89 -22.27 19.88 24.89
C ALA A 89 -21.86 21.21 25.51
N SER A 90 -21.28 22.13 24.74
CA SER A 90 -20.85 23.44 25.24
C SER A 90 -21.99 24.44 25.42
N ARG A 91 -23.15 24.19 24.81
CA ARG A 91 -24.32 25.08 24.86
C ARG A 91 -25.36 24.61 25.86
N ASP A 92 -25.98 25.56 26.54
CA ASP A 92 -27.18 25.37 27.34
C ASP A 92 -28.41 25.23 26.42
N ASP A 93 -29.21 24.18 26.61
CA ASP A 93 -30.30 23.81 25.68
C ASP A 93 -31.50 24.78 25.78
N MET A 94 -31.67 25.47 26.91
CA MET A 94 -32.76 26.42 27.13
C MET A 94 -32.48 27.81 26.56
N THR A 95 -31.21 28.23 26.54
CA THR A 95 -30.81 29.60 26.19
C THR A 95 -29.95 29.68 24.93
N GLY A 96 -29.33 28.57 24.49
CA GLY A 96 -28.39 28.53 23.37
C GLY A 96 -27.03 29.18 23.66
N MET A 97 -26.85 29.75 24.86
CA MET A 97 -25.60 30.34 25.34
C MET A 97 -24.62 29.26 25.79
N LEU A 98 -23.36 29.63 26.05
CA LEU A 98 -22.42 28.69 26.66
C LEU A 98 -22.95 28.25 28.03
N ASN A 99 -22.83 26.96 28.33
CA ASN A 99 -23.12 26.48 29.67
C ASN A 99 -22.05 26.98 30.67
N ARG A 100 -22.34 26.85 31.97
CA ARG A 100 -21.47 27.37 33.03
C ARG A 100 -20.03 26.87 32.90
N GLU A 101 -19.83 25.58 32.72
CA GLU A 101 -18.49 24.97 32.63
C GLU A 101 -17.71 25.46 31.41
N SER A 102 -18.38 25.52 30.27
CA SER A 102 -17.79 25.94 28.99
C SER A 102 -17.48 27.44 28.97
N PHE A 103 -18.29 28.24 29.65
CA PHE A 103 -18.03 29.66 29.84
C PHE A 103 -16.79 29.91 30.69
N PHE A 104 -16.65 29.20 31.82
CA PHE A 104 -15.44 29.31 32.65
C PHE A 104 -14.20 28.80 31.92
N ALA A 105 -14.30 27.69 31.19
CA ALA A 105 -13.20 27.18 30.38
C ALA A 105 -12.73 28.16 29.28
N ALA A 106 -13.66 28.93 28.70
CA ALA A 106 -13.32 29.96 27.71
C ALA A 106 -12.67 31.22 28.31
N LEU A 107 -12.88 31.49 29.61
CA LEU A 107 -12.23 32.60 30.32
C LEU A 107 -10.81 32.26 30.79
N GLU A 108 -10.52 30.96 30.99
CA GLU A 108 -9.21 30.46 31.41
C GLU A 108 -8.23 30.20 30.23
N ALA A 109 -8.73 30.19 28.99
CA ALA A 109 -7.96 29.98 27.76
C ALA A 109 -7.41 31.29 27.16
#